data_AF-A0A535CW37-F1
#
_entry.id   AF-A0A535CW37-F1
#
_cell.length_a   1.000
_cell.length_b   1.000
_cell.length_c   1.000
_cell.angle_alpha   90.00
_cell.angle_beta   90.00
_cell.angle_gamma   90.00
#
_symmetry.space_group_name_H-M   'P 1'
#
loop_
_entity.id
_entity.type
_entity.pdbx_description
1 polymer ?
#
loop_
_entity_poly.entity_id
_entity_poly.type
_entity_poly.pdbx_seq_one_letter_code
_entity_poly.pdbx_strand_id
1 'polypeptide(L)'
;MSQMPPPPPGQPAPMGGTPSAAGGNKNLYTILAWALFPPIGSLIFLFVGKDDADVKYNAANATVIHGAALLIYIITWVLATVTVGILFFLPLLWYVVWFVIWVVGLILALQAGGRRFAFPGIQGMVSKYVPMVEGWAK
;
A
#
# COMPACT_ATOMS: atom_id res chain seq x y z
N MET A 1 23.57 -2.39 -38.56
CA MET A 1 23.20 -3.19 -37.37
C MET A 1 24.41 -4.03 -37.00
N SER A 2 25.16 -3.62 -35.98
CA SER A 2 26.36 -4.35 -35.56
C SER A 2 25.94 -5.60 -34.79
N GLN A 3 26.12 -6.77 -35.40
CA GLN A 3 25.83 -8.05 -34.74
C GLN A 3 26.82 -8.24 -33.59
N MET A 4 26.31 -8.53 -32.39
CA MET A 4 27.17 -8.93 -31.28
C MET A 4 27.86 -10.25 -31.63
N PRO A 5 29.18 -10.39 -31.34
CA PRO A 5 29.89 -11.64 -31.57
C PRO A 5 29.24 -12.79 -30.76
N PRO A 6 29.23 -14.02 -31.31
CA PRO A 6 28.70 -15.16 -30.59
C PRO A 6 29.50 -15.40 -29.30
N PRO A 7 28.83 -15.76 -28.18
CA PRO A 7 29.50 -16.00 -26.92
C PRO A 7 30.50 -17.17 -27.01
N PRO A 8 31.62 -17.14 -26.27
CA PRO A 8 32.62 -18.18 -26.27
C PRO A 8 32.04 -19.56 -25.92
N PRO A 9 32.46 -20.65 -26.59
CA PRO A 9 32.04 -22.01 -26.24
C PRO A 9 32.43 -22.35 -24.79
N GLY A 10 31.44 -22.71 -23.97
CA GLY A 10 31.66 -23.12 -22.58
C GLY A 10 31.23 -22.10 -21.52
N GLN A 11 30.78 -20.91 -21.90
CA GLN A 11 30.16 -19.99 -20.95
C GLN A 11 28.69 -20.40 -20.73
N PRO A 12 28.24 -20.64 -19.48
CA PRO A 12 26.82 -20.82 -19.20
C PRO A 12 26.06 -19.64 -19.78
N ALA A 13 25.00 -19.91 -20.55
CA ALA A 13 24.12 -18.86 -21.04
C ALA A 13 23.70 -17.98 -19.84
N PRO A 14 23.70 -16.65 -19.96
CA PRO A 14 23.13 -15.80 -18.92
C PRO A 14 21.72 -16.31 -18.66
N MET A 15 21.46 -16.86 -17.47
CA MET A 15 20.10 -17.13 -17.05
C MET A 15 19.40 -15.79 -17.07
N GLY A 16 18.62 -15.52 -18.12
CA GLY A 16 17.75 -14.38 -18.19
C GLY A 16 16.83 -14.49 -16.99
N GLY A 17 17.08 -13.68 -15.96
CA GLY A 17 16.22 -13.60 -14.81
C GLY A 17 14.81 -13.37 -15.32
N THR A 18 13.90 -14.29 -15.00
CA THR A 18 12.48 -14.11 -15.25
C THR A 18 12.11 -12.73 -14.71
N PRO A 19 11.55 -11.82 -15.54
CA PRO A 19 11.09 -10.53 -15.03
C PRO A 19 10.14 -10.83 -13.88
N SER A 20 10.47 -10.38 -12.67
CA SER A 20 9.52 -10.45 -11.55
C SER A 20 8.23 -9.80 -12.04
N ALA A 21 7.11 -10.53 -11.98
CA ALA A 21 5.81 -10.01 -12.39
C ALA A 21 5.46 -8.70 -11.67
N ALA A 22 6.08 -8.45 -10.51
CA ALA A 22 5.97 -7.21 -9.76
C ALA A 22 6.62 -5.99 -10.44
N GLY A 23 7.66 -6.19 -11.26
CA GLY A 23 8.32 -5.10 -11.98
C GLY A 23 7.50 -4.52 -13.13
N GLY A 24 6.45 -5.23 -13.58
CA GLY A 24 5.68 -4.83 -14.77
C GLY A 24 4.62 -3.76 -14.55
N ASN A 25 4.10 -3.58 -13.33
CA ASN A 25 2.88 -2.79 -13.10
C ASN A 25 2.87 -2.00 -11.78
N LYS A 26 4.01 -1.39 -11.44
CA LYS A 26 4.22 -0.53 -10.26
C LYS A 26 3.09 0.47 -9.97
N ASN A 27 2.62 1.16 -11.01
CA ASN A 27 1.54 2.13 -10.92
C ASN A 27 0.23 1.47 -10.50
N LEU A 28 -0.15 0.37 -11.18
CA LEU A 28 -1.35 -0.38 -10.87
C LEU A 28 -1.33 -0.90 -9.43
N TYR A 29 -0.20 -1.44 -8.97
CA TYR A 29 -0.10 -1.98 -7.61
C TYR A 29 -0.21 -0.89 -6.54
N THR A 30 0.35 0.29 -6.81
CA THR A 30 0.19 1.47 -5.96
C THR A 30 -1.27 1.90 -5.87
N ILE A 31 -1.99 1.93 -7.00
CA ILE A 31 -3.42 2.26 -7.04
C ILE A 31 -4.24 1.21 -6.29
N LEU A 32 -4.02 -0.07 -6.56
CA LEU A 32 -4.81 -1.14 -5.95
C LEU A 32 -4.54 -1.31 -4.46
N ALA A 33 -3.34 -0.96 -3.97
CA ALA A 33 -3.06 -0.87 -2.54
C ALA A 33 -4.00 0.10 -1.81
N TRP A 34 -4.49 1.15 -2.50
CA TRP A 34 -5.45 2.12 -1.97
C TRP A 34 -6.91 1.79 -2.33
N ALA A 35 -7.16 1.36 -3.56
CA ALA A 35 -8.52 1.20 -4.09
C ALA A 35 -9.20 -0.09 -3.62
N LEU A 36 -8.45 -1.19 -3.49
CA LEU A 36 -9.03 -2.52 -3.30
C LEU A 36 -9.35 -2.76 -1.82
N PHE A 37 -10.62 -2.57 -1.44
CA PHE A 37 -11.19 -2.96 -0.13
C PHE A 37 -10.21 -2.84 1.06
N PRO A 38 -9.87 -1.61 1.50
CA PRO A 38 -8.97 -1.38 2.63
C PRO A 38 -9.40 -2.13 3.91
N PRO A 39 -8.47 -2.73 4.69
CA PRO A 39 -7.02 -2.81 4.50
C PRO A 39 -6.56 -3.99 3.61
N ILE A 40 -7.48 -4.80 3.07
CA ILE A 40 -7.13 -6.04 2.37
C ILE A 40 -6.25 -5.77 1.15
N GLY A 41 -6.59 -4.81 0.30
CA GLY A 41 -5.78 -4.45 -0.87
C GLY A 41 -4.37 -4.00 -0.50
N SER A 42 -4.22 -3.12 0.49
CA SER A 42 -2.90 -2.66 0.93
C SER A 42 -2.04 -3.82 1.44
N LEU A 43 -2.64 -4.80 2.13
CA LEU A 43 -1.94 -6.01 2.56
C LEU A 43 -1.57 -6.90 1.38
N ILE A 44 -2.48 -7.16 0.44
CA ILE A 44 -2.18 -7.98 -0.76
C ILE A 44 -0.98 -7.39 -1.51
N PHE A 45 -1.00 -6.09 -1.81
CA PHE A 45 0.04 -5.45 -2.60
C PHE A 45 1.34 -5.20 -1.82
N LEU A 46 1.32 -5.29 -0.49
CA LEU A 46 2.52 -5.33 0.34
C LEU A 46 3.32 -6.61 0.08
N PHE A 47 2.66 -7.76 -0.07
CA PHE A 47 3.32 -9.03 -0.37
C PHE A 47 3.54 -9.25 -1.87
N VAL A 48 2.58 -8.91 -2.73
CA VAL A 48 2.70 -9.08 -4.19
C VAL A 48 3.77 -8.14 -4.77
N GLY A 49 3.86 -6.91 -4.28
CA GLY A 49 4.81 -5.91 -4.76
C GLY A 49 6.14 -5.88 -4.02
N LYS A 50 6.42 -6.85 -3.13
CA LYS A 50 7.52 -6.79 -2.15
C LYS A 50 8.92 -6.64 -2.75
N ASP A 51 9.11 -7.06 -4.00
CA ASP A 51 10.38 -7.02 -4.72
C ASP A 51 10.67 -5.62 -5.33
N ASP A 52 9.66 -4.75 -5.44
CA ASP A 52 9.82 -3.34 -5.84
C ASP A 52 9.76 -2.44 -4.60
N ALA A 53 10.84 -1.70 -4.35
CA ALA A 53 10.99 -0.90 -3.14
C ALA A 53 9.94 0.22 -3.00
N ASP A 54 9.41 0.75 -4.10
CA ASP A 54 8.41 1.81 -4.05
C ASP A 54 7.00 1.24 -3.94
N VAL A 55 6.70 0.12 -4.60
CA VAL A 55 5.42 -0.58 -4.38
C VAL A 55 5.31 -1.04 -2.94
N LYS A 56 6.37 -1.67 -2.40
CA LYS A 56 6.39 -2.12 -1.01
C LYS A 56 6.21 -0.95 -0.04
N TYR A 57 6.90 0.17 -0.29
CA TYR A 57 6.73 1.38 0.52
C TYR A 57 5.30 1.92 0.45
N ASN A 58 4.72 2.06 -0.74
CA ASN A 58 3.37 2.60 -0.92
C ASN A 58 2.32 1.69 -0.28
N ALA A 59 2.45 0.37 -0.44
CA ALA A 59 1.57 -0.60 0.17
C ALA A 59 1.72 -0.64 1.71
N ALA A 60 2.93 -0.49 2.24
CA ALA A 60 3.17 -0.37 3.68
C ALA A 60 2.57 0.92 4.24
N ASN A 61 2.76 2.05 3.55
CA ASN A 61 2.18 3.35 3.91
C ASN A 61 0.64 3.27 3.93
N ALA A 62 0.03 2.72 2.87
CA ALA A 62 -1.41 2.46 2.82
C ALA A 62 -1.86 1.53 3.97
N THR A 63 -1.12 0.46 4.24
CA THR A 63 -1.44 -0.51 5.31
C THR A 63 -1.44 0.14 6.69
N VAL A 64 -0.48 1.03 6.99
CA VAL A 64 -0.46 1.78 8.26
C VAL A 64 -1.72 2.63 8.40
N ILE A 65 -2.08 3.39 7.34
CA ILE A 65 -3.23 4.28 7.36
C ILE A 65 -4.55 3.48 7.45
N HIS A 66 -4.69 2.43 6.64
CA HIS A 66 -5.87 1.57 6.62
C HIS A 66 -6.03 0.80 7.94
N GLY A 67 -4.93 0.30 8.51
CA GLY A 67 -4.92 -0.39 9.79
C GLY A 67 -5.30 0.53 10.95
N ALA A 68 -4.75 1.74 10.98
CA ALA A 68 -5.14 2.76 11.95
C ALA A 68 -6.63 3.13 11.81
N ALA A 69 -7.12 3.24 10.57
CA ALA A 69 -8.52 3.55 10.32
C ALA A 69 -9.48 2.43 10.77
N LEU A 70 -9.10 1.17 10.57
CA LEU A 70 -9.82 0.01 11.08
C LEU A 70 -9.85 0.00 12.61
N LEU A 71 -8.73 0.32 13.26
CA LEU A 71 -8.65 0.39 14.72
C LEU A 71 -9.60 1.47 15.26
N ILE A 72 -9.62 2.67 14.67
CA ILE A 72 -10.54 3.74 15.07
C ILE A 72 -11.99 3.32 14.83
N TYR A 73 -12.29 2.67 13.70
CA TYR A 73 -13.63 2.13 13.43
C TYR A 73 -14.10 1.19 14.54
N ILE A 74 -13.27 0.22 14.94
CA ILE A 74 -13.58 -0.70 16.04
C ILE A 74 -13.82 0.08 17.35
N ILE A 75 -12.97 1.05 17.68
CA ILE A 75 -13.12 1.88 18.89
C ILE A 75 -14.47 2.63 18.88
N THR A 76 -14.85 3.24 17.75
CA THR A 76 -16.13 3.97 17.66
C THR A 76 -17.34 3.07 17.88
N TRP A 77 -17.30 1.82 17.39
CA TRP A 77 -18.36 0.83 17.62
C TRP A 77 -18.41 0.34 19.06
N VAL A 78 -17.25 0.13 19.68
CA VAL A 78 -17.18 -0.21 21.11
C VAL A 78 -17.81 0.90 21.93
N LEU A 79 -17.46 2.17 21.68
CA LEU A 79 -18.03 3.33 22.39
C LEU A 79 -19.55 3.44 22.20
N ALA A 80 -20.05 3.25 20.98
CA ALA A 80 -21.49 3.22 20.73
C ALA A 80 -22.18 2.11 21.52
N THR A 81 -21.60 0.91 21.55
CA THR A 81 -22.16 -0.26 22.26
C THR A 81 -22.15 -0.08 23.78
N VAL A 82 -21.01 0.30 24.37
CA VAL A 82 -20.88 0.41 25.84
C VAL A 82 -21.69 1.55 26.43
N THR A 83 -22.07 2.54 25.62
CA THR A 83 -22.94 3.64 26.02
C THR A 83 -24.42 3.38 25.69
N VAL A 84 -24.79 2.13 25.39
CA VAL A 84 -26.16 1.71 25.04
C VAL A 84 -26.73 2.56 23.90
N GLY A 85 -25.88 2.88 22.92
CA GLY A 85 -26.25 3.63 21.73
C GLY A 85 -26.23 5.15 21.88
N ILE A 86 -25.92 5.74 23.04
CA ILE A 86 -25.83 7.22 23.17
C ILE A 86 -24.83 7.80 22.15
N LEU A 87 -23.72 7.09 21.90
CA LEU A 87 -22.67 7.49 20.96
C LEU A 87 -22.82 6.87 19.56
N PHE A 88 -24.03 6.47 19.13
CA PHE A 88 -24.26 5.83 17.83
C PHE A 88 -23.81 6.65 16.60
N PHE A 89 -23.70 7.97 16.74
CA PHE A 89 -23.26 8.86 15.67
C PHE A 89 -21.75 8.79 15.40
N LEU A 90 -20.94 8.25 16.33
CA LEU A 90 -19.48 8.19 16.17
C LEU A 90 -19.05 7.30 14.98
N PRO A 91 -19.56 6.06 14.81
CA PRO A 91 -19.26 5.27 13.62
C PRO A 91 -19.66 5.98 12.31
N LEU A 92 -20.81 6.67 12.28
CA LEU A 92 -21.27 7.41 11.10
C LEU A 92 -20.33 8.58 10.76
N LEU A 93 -19.95 9.37 11.78
CA LEU A 93 -19.00 10.45 11.63
C LEU A 93 -17.64 9.92 11.14
N TRP A 94 -17.20 8.80 11.71
CA TRP A 94 -15.96 8.15 11.32
C TRP A 94 -15.98 7.67 9.86
N TYR A 95 -17.11 7.13 9.37
CA TYR A 95 -17.25 6.77 7.96
C TYR A 95 -17.00 7.95 7.02
N VAL A 96 -17.48 9.15 7.36
CA VAL A 96 -17.25 10.36 6.56
C VAL A 96 -15.77 10.74 6.55
N VAL A 97 -15.14 10.77 7.72
CA VAL A 97 -13.69 11.06 7.86
C VAL A 97 -12.86 10.04 7.09
N TRP A 98 -13.19 8.77 7.25
CA TRP A 98 -12.53 7.66 6.57
C TRP A 98 -12.68 7.76 5.05
N PHE A 99 -13.87 8.06 4.55
CA PHE A 99 -14.12 8.23 3.12
C PHE A 99 -13.25 9.33 2.53
N VAL A 100 -13.09 10.47 3.23
CA VAL A 100 -12.20 11.56 2.78
C VAL A 100 -10.74 11.11 2.75
N ILE A 101 -10.25 10.45 3.79
CA ILE A 101 -8.87 9.92 3.85
C ILE A 101 -8.62 8.95 2.70
N TRP A 102 -9.56 8.03 2.46
CA TRP A 102 -9.49 7.05 1.39
C TRP A 102 -9.45 7.71 0.01
N VAL A 103 -10.35 8.67 -0.26
CA VAL A 103 -10.37 9.42 -1.53
C VAL A 103 -9.05 10.18 -1.75
N VAL A 104 -8.53 10.86 -0.73
CA VAL A 104 -7.25 11.58 -0.83
C VAL A 104 -6.11 10.61 -1.17
N GLY A 105 -6.03 9.48 -0.47
CA GLY A 105 -5.01 8.48 -0.74
C GLY A 105 -5.12 7.86 -2.14
N LEU A 106 -6.34 7.61 -2.61
CA LEU A 106 -6.60 7.14 -3.97
C LEU A 106 -6.16 8.16 -5.03
N ILE A 107 -6.49 9.44 -4.85
CA ILE A 107 -6.06 10.52 -5.74
C ILE A 107 -4.54 10.59 -5.79
N LEU A 108 -3.87 10.53 -4.64
CA LEU A 108 -2.41 10.55 -4.58
C LEU A 108 -1.79 9.33 -5.27
N ALA A 109 -2.36 8.14 -5.07
CA ALA A 109 -1.92 6.93 -5.74
C ALA A 109 -2.05 7.02 -7.27
N LEU A 110 -3.16 7.58 -7.78
CA LEU A 110 -3.38 7.83 -9.20
C LEU A 110 -2.38 8.85 -9.78
N GLN A 111 -2.02 9.87 -9.01
CA GLN A 111 -1.09 10.93 -9.44
C GLN A 111 0.39 10.53 -9.32
N ALA A 112 0.72 9.59 -8.43
CA ALA A 112 2.10 9.21 -8.14
C ALA A 112 2.79 8.50 -9.32
N GLY A 113 2.04 7.83 -10.19
CA GLY A 113 2.59 7.03 -11.29
C GLY A 113 3.46 5.88 -10.78
N GLY A 114 3.10 5.30 -9.62
CA GLY A 114 3.89 4.28 -8.94
C GLY A 114 5.06 4.77 -8.11
N ARG A 115 5.39 6.07 -8.11
CA ARG A 115 6.42 6.63 -7.22
C ARG A 115 5.95 6.64 -5.77
N ARG A 116 6.90 6.75 -4.84
CA ARG A 116 6.57 7.01 -3.43
C ARG A 116 5.86 8.36 -3.29
N PHE A 117 4.86 8.40 -2.42
CA PHE A 117 4.21 9.65 -2.05
C PHE A 117 3.97 9.74 -0.54
N ALA A 118 3.79 10.98 -0.08
CA ALA A 118 3.51 11.30 1.30
C ALA A 118 2.04 11.67 1.46
N PHE A 119 1.39 11.16 2.51
CA PHE A 119 0.03 11.56 2.83
C PHE A 119 0.04 12.91 3.56
N PRO A 120 -0.68 13.93 3.06
CA PRO A 120 -0.62 15.28 3.63
C PRO A 120 -1.09 15.30 5.09
N GLY A 121 -0.40 16.08 5.93
CA GLY A 121 -0.74 16.29 7.34
C GLY A 121 -0.35 15.15 8.29
N ILE A 122 -0.42 13.89 7.86
CA ILE A 122 -0.16 12.72 8.72
C ILE A 122 1.11 11.94 8.40
N GLN A 123 1.81 12.24 7.29
CA GLN A 123 2.97 11.44 6.86
C GLN A 123 4.05 11.30 7.94
N GLY A 124 4.31 12.36 8.72
CA GLY A 124 5.33 12.31 9.78
C GLY A 124 5.00 11.34 10.92
N MET A 125 3.73 11.01 11.13
CA MET A 125 3.31 9.96 12.06
C MET A 125 3.36 8.58 11.38
N VAL A 126 2.85 8.49 10.16
CA VAL A 126 2.79 7.25 9.37
C VAL A 126 4.19 6.67 9.13
N SER A 127 5.17 7.52 8.77
CA SER A 127 6.54 7.12 8.46
C SER A 127 7.25 6.38 9.59
N LYS A 128 6.83 6.56 10.85
CA LYS A 128 7.38 5.85 12.00
C LYS A 128 7.06 4.35 11.98
N TYR A 129 5.95 3.98 11.37
CA TYR A 129 5.45 2.59 11.34
C TYR A 129 5.70 1.90 9.99
N VAL A 130 5.96 2.67 8.92
CA VAL A 130 6.22 2.11 7.59
C VAL A 130 7.35 1.08 7.59
N PRO A 131 8.55 1.32 8.17
CA PRO A 131 9.63 0.33 8.16
C PRO A 131 9.25 -0.99 8.86
N MET A 132 8.47 -0.91 9.94
CA MET A 132 7.96 -2.10 10.64
C MET A 132 7.03 -2.91 9.73
N VAL A 133 6.10 -2.24 9.03
CA VAL A 133 5.15 -2.89 8.12
C VAL A 133 5.84 -3.44 6.88
N GLU A 134 6.82 -2.74 6.31
CA GLU A 134 7.66 -3.28 5.22
C GLU A 134 8.37 -4.58 5.64
N GLY A 135 8.73 -4.70 6.92
CA GLY A 135 9.35 -5.90 7.49
C GLY A 135 8.43 -7.14 7.55
N TRP A 136 7.12 -6.98 7.36
CA TRP A 136 6.18 -8.11 7.28
C TRP A 136 6.32 -8.89 5.98
N ALA A 137 6.70 -8.23 4.88
CA ALA A 137 6.88 -8.84 3.56
C ALA A 137 8.37 -9.03 3.25
N LYS A 138 8.90 -10.20 3.62
CA LYS A 138 10.28 -10.64 3.34
C LYS A 138 10.39 -11.32 1.97
#